data_AF-A0A920EA18-F1
#
_entry.id   AF-A0A920EA18-F1
#
_cell.length_a   1.000
_cell.length_b   1.000
_cell.length_c   1.000
_cell.angle_alpha   90.00
_cell.angle_beta   90.00
_cell.angle_gamma   90.00
#
_symmetry.space_group_name_H-M   'P 1'
#
loop_
_entity.id
_entity.type
_entity.pdbx_description
1 polymer ?
#
loop_
_entity_poly.entity_id
_entity_poly.type
_entity_poly.pdbx_seq_one_letter_code
_entity_poly.pdbx_strand_id
1 'polypeptide(L)' 'MEEARLLNEEGVKEIVLTGVNIGTYRDQGKNLLDIIDSLHRLEGPERIRISSIEPTTVPRRNSGKNE' A
#
# COMPACT_ATOMS: atom_id res chain seq x y z
N MET A 1 -2.05 1.40 9.45
CA MET A 1 -1.65 2.83 9.33
C MET A 1 -0.97 3.35 10.57
N GLU A 2 -1.47 3.03 11.77
CA GLU A 2 -0.81 3.37 13.03
C GLU A 2 0.65 2.88 13.08
N GLU A 3 0.87 1.59 12.83
CA GLU A 3 2.22 1.00 12.75
C GLU A 3 3.15 1.71 11.75
N ALA A 4 2.65 2.05 10.56
CA ALA A 4 3.42 2.76 9.55
C ALA A 4 3.86 4.16 10.01
N ARG A 5 3.04 4.84 10.83
CA ARG A 5 3.40 6.14 11.41
C ARG A 5 4.44 5.99 12.50
N LEU A 6 4.28 5.01 13.38
CA LEU A 6 5.26 4.71 14.43
C LEU A 6 6.65 4.44 13.83
N LEU A 7 6.72 3.55 12.84
CA LEU A 7 7.98 3.25 12.14
C LEU A 7 8.59 4.50 11.50
N ASN A 8 7.77 5.38 10.95
CA ASN A 8 8.22 6.63 10.35
C ASN A 8 8.78 7.61 11.40
N GLU A 9 8.13 7.74 12.55
CA GLU A 9 8.62 8.53 13.69
C GLU A 9 9.95 7.98 14.23
N GLU A 10 10.16 6.67 14.16
CA GLU A 10 11.43 6.01 14.51
C GLU A 10 12.51 6.16 13.42
N GLY A 11 12.21 6.85 12.31
CA GLY A 11 13.17 7.11 11.23
C GLY A 11 13.38 5.93 10.28
N VAL A 12 12.44 4.97 10.24
CA VAL A 12 12.48 3.85 9.30
C VAL A 12 12.27 4.35 7.87
N LYS A 13 13.24 4.02 7.00
CA LYS A 13 13.28 4.50 5.60
C LYS A 13 12.51 3.61 4.62
N GLU A 14 12.23 2.37 4.98
CA GLU A 14 11.57 1.42 4.09
C GLU A 14 10.43 0.67 4.79
N ILE A 15 9.25 0.70 4.16
CA ILE A 15 8.11 -0.12 4.54
C ILE A 15 7.98 -1.27 3.55
N VAL A 16 7.94 -2.50 4.07
CA VAL A 16 7.82 -3.71 3.26
C VAL A 16 6.43 -4.33 3.44
N LEU A 17 5.63 -4.33 2.37
CA LEU A 17 4.36 -5.02 2.31
C LEU A 17 4.59 -6.50 1.98
N THR A 18 4.27 -7.37 2.93
CA THR A 18 4.47 -8.82 2.83
C THR A 18 3.15 -9.58 3.03
N GLY A 19 3.08 -10.79 2.48
CA GLY A 19 1.90 -11.68 2.54
C GLY A 19 1.99 -12.77 1.47
N VAL A 20 0.94 -13.56 1.28
CA VAL A 20 0.91 -14.65 0.28
C VAL A 20 0.72 -14.09 -1.14
N ASN A 21 -0.30 -13.26 -1.37
CA ASN A 21 -0.49 -12.50 -2.61
C ASN A 21 -1.11 -11.15 -2.28
N ILE A 22 -0.29 -10.10 -2.24
CA ILE A 22 -0.71 -8.78 -1.80
C ILE A 22 -1.61 -8.10 -2.84
N GLY A 23 -1.53 -8.49 -4.11
CA GLY A 23 -2.43 -7.98 -5.16
C GLY A 23 -3.90 -8.27 -4.88
N THR A 24 -4.21 -9.36 -4.16
CA THR A 24 -5.60 -9.70 -3.79
C THR A 24 -6.07 -9.06 -2.49
N TYR A 25 -5.26 -8.21 -1.85
CA TYR A 25 -5.63 -7.58 -0.59
C TYR A 25 -6.95 -6.81 -0.72
N ARG A 26 -7.88 -7.15 0.17
CA ARG A 26 -9.18 -6.49 0.31
C ARG A 26 -9.62 -6.60 1.76
N ASP A 27 -9.81 -5.46 2.41
CA ASP A 27 -10.32 -5.41 3.77
C ASP A 27 -11.06 -4.10 4.00
N GLN A 28 -12.20 -4.15 4.70
CA GLN A 28 -13.03 -2.98 5.02
C GLN A 28 -13.28 -2.03 3.84
N GLY A 29 -13.52 -2.58 2.64
CA GLY A 29 -13.77 -1.80 1.42
C GLY A 29 -12.53 -1.15 0.79
N LYS A 30 -11.34 -1.34 1.38
CA LYS A 30 -10.05 -0.90 0.83
C LYS A 30 -9.37 -2.04 0.10
N ASN A 31 -8.55 -1.68 -0.89
CA ASN A 31 -7.69 -2.60 -1.63
C ASN A 31 -6.22 -2.16 -1.54
N LEU A 32 -5.32 -2.93 -2.17
CA LEU A 32 -3.88 -2.65 -2.15
C LEU A 32 -3.53 -1.20 -2.57
N LEU A 33 -4.20 -0.66 -3.58
CA LEU A 33 -3.94 0.71 -4.06
C LEU A 33 -4.25 1.75 -2.99
N ASP A 34 -5.31 1.55 -2.20
CA ASP A 34 -5.67 2.46 -1.11
C ASP A 34 -4.61 2.47 0.00
N ILE A 35 -4.00 1.31 0.26
CA ILE A 35 -2.89 1.18 1.22
C ILE A 35 -1.65 1.90 0.70
N ILE A 36 -1.26 1.65 -0.55
CA ILE A 36 -0.12 2.33 -1.18
C ILE A 36 -0.34 3.85 -1.18
N ASP A 37 -1.53 4.32 -1.54
CA ASP A 37 -1.87 5.74 -1.54
C ASP A 37 -1.85 6.34 -0.13
N SER A 38 -2.19 5.56 0.89
CA SER A 38 -2.13 6.01 2.28
C SER A 38 -0.69 6.09 2.78
N LEU A 39 0.16 5.14 2.42
CA LEU A 39 1.59 5.13 2.76
C LEU A 39 2.36 6.23 2.02
N HIS A 40 2.04 6.47 0.75
CA HIS A 40 2.65 7.54 -0.05
C HIS A 40 2.36 8.94 0.51
N ARG A 41 1.23 9.12 1.21
CA ARG A 41 0.89 10.38 1.88
C ARG A 41 1.59 10.59 3.22
N LEU A 42 2.27 9.59 3.76
CA LEU A 42 3.10 9.78 4.95
C LEU A 42 4.37 10.53 4.52
N GLU A 43 4.71 11.59 5.25
CA GLU A 43 6.02 12.23 5.11
C GLU A 43 7.08 11.29 5.69
N GLY A 44 7.67 10.42 4.87
CA GLY A 44 8.95 9.84 5.24
C GLY A 44 9.40 8.49 4.66
N PRO A 45 8.60 7.44 4.40
CA PRO A 45 9.20 6.22 3.88
C PRO A 45 9.81 6.52 2.51
N GLU A 46 11.14 6.56 2.46
CA GLU A 46 11.91 6.78 1.23
C GLU A 46 11.60 5.68 0.21
N ARG A 47 11.18 4.50 0.69
CA ARG A 47 10.82 3.35 -0.12
C ARG A 47 9.63 2.57 0.44
N ILE A 48 8.76 2.15 -0.48
CA ILE A 48 7.75 1.11 -0.23
C ILE A 48 8.11 -0.09 -1.11
N ARG A 49 8.28 -1.27 -0.51
CA ARG A 49 8.59 -2.52 -1.22
C ARG A 49 7.44 -3.51 -1.09
N ILE A 50 7.13 -4.21 -2.17
CA ILE A 50 6.11 -5.25 -2.21
C ILE A 50 6.80 -6.59 -2.45
N SER A 51 6.64 -7.56 -1.56
CA SER A 51 7.42 -8.81 -1.60
C SER A 51 6.73 -9.98 -2.28
N SER A 52 5.39 -10.00 -2.34
CA SER A 52 4.63 -11.11 -2.95
C SER A 52 3.41 -10.60 -3.70
N ILE A 53 3.54 -10.51 -5.01
CA ILE A 53 2.49 -9.97 -5.90
C ILE A 53 2.45 -10.77 -7.18
N GLU A 54 1.25 -11.13 -7.60
CA GLU A 54 0.99 -11.65 -8.95
C GLU A 54 0.52 -10.49 -9.83
N PRO A 55 1.20 -10.16 -10.95
CA PRO A 55 0.86 -9.01 -11.78
C PRO A 55 -0.62 -8.95 -12.21
N THR A 56 -1.23 -10.12 -12.40
CA THR A 56 -2.63 -10.22 -12.85
C THR A 56 -3.67 -9.99 -11.75
N THR A 57 -3.29 -9.96 -10.47
CA THR A 57 -4.23 -9.77 -9.35
C THR A 57 -4.34 -8.34 -8.89
N VAL A 58 -3.47 -7.44 -9.36
CA VAL A 58 -3.45 -6.03 -8.96
C VAL A 58 -4.75 -5.34 -9.40
N PRO A 59 -5.47 -4.67 -8.49
CA PRO A 59 -6.66 -3.90 -8.85
C PRO A 59 -6.30 -2.83 -9.89
N ARG A 60 -7.19 -2.58 -10.84
CA ARG A 60 -7.06 -1.42 -11.73
C ARG A 60 -7.61 -0.19 -11.01
N ARG A 61 -6.94 0.96 -11.16
CA ARG A 61 -7.58 2.23 -10.84
C ARG A 61 -8.74 2.41 -11.81
N ASN A 62 -9.95 2.42 -11.29
CA ASN A 62 -11.07 2.98 -12.03
C ASN A 62 -10.85 4.49 -12.00
N SER A 63 -10.34 5.05 -13.10
CA SER A 63 -10.50 6.47 -13.38
C SER A 63 -12.00 6.69 -13.53
N GLY A 64 -12.68 7.00 -12.44
CA GLY A 64 -14.05 7.49 -12.48
C GLY A 64 -14.05 8.76 -13.33
N LYS A 65 -14.22 8.60 -14.64
CA LYS A 65 -15.01 9.56 -15.38
C LYS A 65 -16.41 9.40 -14.79
N ASN A 66 -16.78 10.33 -13.93
CA ASN A 66 -18.17 10.69 -13.77
C ASN A 66 -18.61 11.18 -15.16
N GLU A 67 -19.30 10.33 -15.90
CA GLU A 67 -20.34 10.74 -16.87
C GLU A 67 -21.69 10.47 -16.22
#